data_AF-A0A368W1I0-F1
#
_entry.id   AF-A0A368W1I0-F1
#
_cell.length_a   1.000
_cell.length_b   1.000
_cell.length_c   1.000
_cell.angle_alpha   90.00
_cell.angle_beta   90.00
_cell.angle_gamma   90.00
#
_symmetry.space_group_name_H-M   'P 1'
#
loop_
_entity.id
_entity.type
_entity.pdbx_description
1 polymer ?
#
loop_
_entity_poly.entity_id
_entity_poly.type
_entity_poly.pdbx_seq_one_letter_code
_entity_poly.pdbx_strand_id
1 'polypeptide(L)' 'MNMEDMFTDETVEIQVTESTKILSMTFENEQMVEKEITLADLKTDDILSVMLKDDTQEAENITLRT' A
#
# COMPACT_ATOMS: atom_id res chain seq x y z
N MET A 1 9.67 21.66 -4.82
CA MET A 1 8.84 21.03 -3.78
C MET A 1 9.77 20.16 -2.97
N ASN A 2 9.96 20.48 -1.68
CA ASN A 2 10.85 19.71 -0.81
C ASN A 2 10.14 18.41 -0.43
N MET A 3 10.86 17.29 -0.45
CA MET A 3 10.32 15.96 -0.14
C MET A 3 9.82 15.87 1.31
N GLU A 4 10.35 16.74 2.19
CA GLU A 4 9.96 16.89 3.59
C GLU A 4 8.54 17.47 3.77
N ASP A 5 8.01 18.22 2.80
CA ASP A 5 6.65 18.78 2.86
C ASP A 5 5.56 17.75 2.47
N MET A 6 5.95 16.53 2.07
CA MET A 6 5.00 15.50 1.62
C MET A 6 4.49 14.59 2.73
N PHE A 7 5.06 14.66 3.92
CA PHE A 7 4.68 13.84 5.07
C PHE A 7 4.26 14.75 6.22
N THR A 8 3.05 14.56 6.72
CA THR A 8 2.57 15.21 7.94
C THR A 8 2.82 14.27 9.12
N ASP A 9 3.08 14.81 10.31
CA ASP A 9 3.10 14.03 11.57
C ASP A 9 1.71 13.51 11.98
N GLU A 10 0.70 13.78 11.16
CA GLU A 10 -0.69 13.41 11.39
C GLU A 10 -0.93 11.98 10.91
N THR A 11 -1.48 11.15 11.80
CA THR A 11 -1.90 9.81 11.43
C THR A 11 -3.15 9.91 10.55
N VAL A 12 -3.06 9.42 9.31
CA VAL A 12 -4.19 9.39 8.39
C VAL A 12 -4.82 7.99 8.40
N GLU A 13 -6.12 7.92 8.64
CA GLU A 13 -6.88 6.68 8.51
C GLU A 13 -7.23 6.44 7.03
N ILE A 14 -7.00 5.21 6.55
CA ILE A 14 -7.37 4.77 5.20
C ILE A 14 -8.43 3.68 5.34
N GLN A 15 -9.52 3.82 4.59
CA GLN A 15 -10.58 2.82 4.55
C GLN A 15 -10.20 1.71 3.56
N VAL A 16 -10.14 0.48 4.06
CA VAL A 16 -9.94 -0.72 3.24
C VAL A 16 -11.26 -1.48 3.20
N THR A 17 -11.76 -1.74 1.99
CA THR A 17 -13.02 -2.46 1.77
C THR A 17 -12.74 -3.84 1.17
N GLU A 18 -13.75 -4.70 1.08
CA GLU A 18 -13.63 -6.00 0.40
C GLU A 18 -13.28 -5.86 -1.09
N SER A 19 -13.46 -4.65 -1.67
CA SER A 19 -13.09 -4.37 -3.05
C SER A 19 -11.62 -3.97 -3.23
N THR A 20 -10.91 -3.66 -2.14
CA THR A 20 -9.51 -3.27 -2.17
C THR A 20 -8.64 -4.49 -2.48
N LYS A 21 -7.87 -4.42 -3.56
CA LYS A 21 -6.87 -5.45 -3.87
C LYS A 21 -5.58 -5.19 -3.12
N ILE A 22 -5.03 -6.23 -2.49
CA ILE A 22 -3.76 -6.15 -1.78
C ILE A 22 -2.78 -7.15 -2.40
N LEU A 23 -1.70 -6.62 -2.96
CA LEU A 23 -0.70 -7.39 -3.68
C LEU A 23 0.67 -7.20 -3.03
N SER A 24 1.37 -8.30 -2.81
CA SER A 24 2.80 -8.30 -2.52
C SER A 24 3.56 -8.42 -3.82
N MET A 25 4.51 -7.54 -4.03
CA MET A 25 5.43 -7.57 -5.16
C MET A 25 6.83 -7.83 -4.61
N THR A 26 7.41 -8.97 -5.00
CA THR A 26 8.78 -9.36 -4.66
C THR A 26 9.61 -9.50 -5.93
N PHE A 27 10.92 -9.29 -5.81
CA PHE A 27 11.85 -9.50 -6.92
C PHE A 27 12.64 -10.79 -6.68
N GLU A 28 12.29 -11.85 -7.40
CA GLU A 28 12.92 -13.17 -7.28
C GLU A 28 13.46 -13.60 -8.65
N ASN A 29 14.71 -14.09 -8.69
CA ASN A 29 15.35 -14.61 -9.91
C ASN A 29 15.28 -13.66 -11.12
N GLU A 30 15.55 -12.37 -10.90
CA GLU A 30 15.48 -11.30 -11.92
C GLU A 30 14.07 -11.09 -12.51
N GLN A 31 13.04 -11.61 -11.86
CA GLN A 31 11.65 -11.47 -12.25
C GLN A 31 10.81 -10.87 -11.13
N MET A 32 9.82 -10.09 -11.53
CA MET A 32 8.82 -9.54 -10.63
C MET A 32 7.76 -10.60 -10.37
N VAL A 33 7.59 -10.99 -9.11
CA VAL A 33 6.57 -11.93 -8.66
C VAL A 33 5.52 -11.16 -7.89
N GLU A 34 4.30 -11.20 -8.39
CA GLU A 34 3.13 -10.63 -7.71
C GLU A 34 2.33 -11.74 -7.02
N LYS A 35 1.93 -11.50 -5.78
CA LYS A 35 1.12 -12.42 -4.99
C LYS A 35 0.02 -11.66 -4.27
N GLU A 36 -1.21 -12.16 -4.35
CA GLU A 36 -2.31 -11.63 -3.56
C GLU A 36 -2.13 -12.00 -2.07
N ILE A 37 -2.25 -11.00 -1.21
CA ILE A 37 -2.13 -11.13 0.25
C ILE A 37 -3.34 -10.49 0.92
N THR A 38 -3.49 -10.71 2.22
CA THR A 38 -4.56 -10.11 3.02
C THR A 38 -4.02 -9.04 3.96
N LEU A 39 -4.90 -8.23 4.54
CA LEU A 39 -4.52 -7.26 5.58
C LEU A 39 -3.82 -7.91 6.78
N ALA A 40 -4.14 -9.17 7.08
CA ALA A 40 -3.54 -9.90 8.19
C ALA A 40 -2.08 -10.32 7.92
N ASP A 41 -1.65 -10.33 6.66
CA ASP A 41 -0.27 -10.65 6.28
C ASP A 41 0.67 -9.45 6.41
N LEU A 42 0.11 -8.24 6.53
CA LEU A 42 0.87 -7.00 6.71
C LEU A 42 1.49 -6.93 8.12
N LYS A 43 2.73 -6.48 8.18
CA LYS A 43 3.50 -6.36 9.42
C LYS A 43 3.78 -4.90 9.74
N THR A 44 4.10 -4.66 11.01
CA THR A 44 4.69 -3.40 11.42
C THR A 44 6.00 -3.17 10.64
N ASP A 45 6.26 -1.92 10.26
CA ASP A 45 7.40 -1.47 9.45
C ASP A 45 7.35 -1.83 7.95
N ASP A 46 6.26 -2.43 7.46
CA ASP A 46 6.05 -2.66 6.03
C ASP A 46 5.80 -1.33 5.28
N ILE A 47 6.46 -1.18 4.12
CA ILE A 47 6.27 -0.01 3.25
C ILE A 47 5.21 -0.33 2.19
N LEU A 48 4.09 0.37 2.27
CA LEU A 48 2.94 0.17 1.40
C LEU A 48 2.81 1.32 0.39
N SER A 49 2.50 0.98 -0.85
CA SER A 49 1.98 1.92 -1.84
C SER A 49 0.47 1.79 -1.89
N VAL A 50 -0.25 2.83 -1.46
CA VAL A 50 -1.71 2.85 -1.49
C VAL A 50 -2.19 3.77 -2.60
N MET A 51 -3.02 3.25 -3.49
CA MET A 51 -3.78 4.00 -4.48
C MET A 51 -5.17 4.24 -3.90
N LEU A 52 -5.51 5.51 -3.68
CA LEU A 52 -6.82 5.92 -3.17
C LEU A 52 -7.77 6.20 -4.34
N LYS A 53 -9.07 5.97 -4.14
CA LYS A 53 -10.10 6.41 -5.08
C LYS A 53 -10.20 7.94 -5.07
N ASP A 54 -10.52 8.53 -6.22
CA ASP A 54 -10.64 9.98 -6.40
C ASP A 54 -11.50 10.62 -5.31
N ASP A 55 -10.96 11.69 -4.70
CA ASP A 55 -11.58 12.48 -3.63
C ASP A 55 -12.03 11.69 -2.39
N THR A 56 -11.47 10.49 -2.14
CA THR A 56 -11.78 9.69 -0.95
C THR A 56 -10.52 9.16 -0.25
N GLN A 57 -10.70 8.69 0.99
CA GLN A 57 -9.69 7.93 1.73
C GLN A 57 -9.90 6.41 1.58
N GLU A 58 -10.64 5.97 0.56
CA GLU A 58 -10.84 4.54 0.29
C GLU A 58 -9.70 4.00 -0.59
N ALA A 59 -9.05 2.93 -0.14
CA ALA A 59 -8.01 2.27 -0.91
C ALA A 59 -8.63 1.48 -2.08
N GLU A 60 -8.22 1.81 -3.29
CA GLU A 60 -8.52 1.02 -4.49
C GLU A 60 -7.55 -0.15 -4.61
N ASN A 61 -6.26 0.11 -4.42
CA ASN A 61 -5.22 -0.90 -4.51
C ASN A 61 -4.10 -0.62 -3.50
N ILE A 62 -3.63 -1.67 -2.84
CA ILE A 62 -2.50 -1.63 -1.91
C ILE A 62 -1.43 -2.56 -2.46
N THR A 63 -0.21 -2.05 -2.58
CA THR A 63 0.94 -2.84 -3.00
C THR A 63 2.03 -2.79 -1.95
N LEU A 64 2.33 -3.96 -1.38
CA LEU A 64 3.50 -4.18 -0.54
C LEU A 64 4.70 -4.45 -1.46
N ARG A 65 5.78 -3.68 -1.30
CA ARG A 65 7.03 -3.89 -2.04
C ARG A 65 8.08 -4.45 -1.09
N THR A 66 8.61 -5.63 -1.44
CA THR A 66 9.60 -6.36 -0.62
C THR A 66 10.78 -6.81 -1.47
#